data_AF-A0A1C5JFC7-F1
#
_entry.id   AF-A0A1C5JFC7-F1
#
_cell.length_a   1.000
_cell.length_b   1.000
_cell.length_c   1.000
_cell.angle_alpha   90.00
_cell.angle_beta   90.00
_cell.angle_gamma   90.00
#
_symmetry.space_group_name_H-M   'P 1'
#
loop_
_entity.id
_entity.type
_entity.pdbx_description
1 polymer ?
#
loop_
_entity_poly.entity_id
_entity_poly.type
_entity_poly.pdbx_seq_one_letter_code
_entity_poly.pdbx_strand_id
1 'polypeptide(L)'
;MSLTGGNRHDVTQLIPLIDKIPPVRNRRGRPRRRPDQLFGDRAYDHDKYHRAIRGKGIRPRIARRGQPHGSGLGMHRWVIERTIAWYHGMRRLRIRWERRDDIHEAFLGLATCIITYRHVLRLC
;
A
#
# COMPACT_ATOMS: atom_id res chain seq x y z
N MET A 1 2.86 -10.23 7.12
CA MET A 1 2.74 -9.48 5.84
C MET A 1 2.70 -10.46 4.64
N SER A 2 2.57 -10.00 3.40
CA SER A 2 3.07 -10.79 2.23
C SER A 2 4.47 -10.28 1.93
N LEU A 3 5.50 -11.11 2.11
CA LEU A 3 6.85 -10.78 1.67
C LEU A 3 7.15 -11.46 0.34
N THR A 4 7.70 -10.70 -0.60
CA THR A 4 8.15 -11.19 -1.89
C THR A 4 9.65 -11.01 -2.05
N GLY A 5 10.29 -11.89 -2.84
CA GLY A 5 11.68 -11.70 -3.24
C GLY A 5 11.88 -10.42 -4.05
N GLY A 6 13.06 -9.81 -3.96
CA GLY A 6 13.35 -8.50 -4.56
C GLY A 6 13.21 -8.41 -6.08
N ASN A 7 13.25 -9.54 -6.79
CA ASN A 7 13.11 -9.62 -8.26
C ASN A 7 11.71 -10.07 -8.72
N ARG A 8 10.69 -9.94 -7.87
CA ARG A 8 9.29 -10.13 -8.28
C ARG A 8 8.74 -8.81 -8.79
N HIS A 9 8.15 -8.83 -9.99
CA HIS A 9 7.38 -7.68 -10.44
C HIS A 9 6.19 -7.44 -9.50
N ASP A 10 6.15 -6.27 -8.85
CA ASP A 10 5.08 -5.84 -7.94
C ASP A 10 3.70 -5.88 -8.60
N VAL A 11 3.65 -5.73 -9.92
CA VAL A 11 2.43 -5.84 -10.71
C VAL A 11 1.70 -7.17 -10.47
N THR A 12 2.42 -8.24 -10.15
CA THR A 12 1.86 -9.56 -9.84
C THR A 12 1.21 -9.63 -8.46
N GLN A 13 1.57 -8.72 -7.55
CA GLN A 13 1.09 -8.70 -6.16
C GLN A 13 -0.17 -7.85 -5.98
N LEU A 14 -0.60 -7.11 -7.01
CA LEU A 14 -1.75 -6.21 -6.93
C LEU A 14 -3.04 -6.90 -6.49
N ILE A 15 -3.38 -8.03 -7.14
CA ILE A 15 -4.62 -8.77 -6.83
C ILE A 15 -4.56 -9.44 -5.46
N PRO A 16 -3.48 -10.18 -5.10
CA PRO A 16 -3.30 -10.68 -3.74
C PRO A 16 -3.40 -9.59 -2.67
N LEU A 17 -2.85 -8.40 -2.92
CA LEU A 17 -2.92 -7.27 -2.00
C LEU A 17 -4.37 -6.80 -1.79
N ILE A 18 -5.12 -6.61 -2.88
CA ILE A 18 -6.53 -6.23 -2.79
C ILE A 18 -7.31 -7.28 -2.01
N ASP A 19 -7.06 -8.57 -2.25
CA ASP A 19 -7.75 -9.67 -1.58
C ASP A 19 -7.50 -9.74 -0.07
N LYS A 20 -6.34 -9.25 0.39
CA LYS A 20 -6.00 -9.18 1.81
C LYS A 20 -6.55 -7.95 2.54
N ILE A 21 -7.22 -7.01 1.86
CA ILE A 21 -7.80 -5.83 2.51
C ILE A 21 -8.82 -6.29 3.57
N PRO A 22 -8.56 -6.04 4.87
CA PRO A 22 -9.50 -6.43 5.91
C PRO A 22 -10.74 -5.53 5.87
N PRO A 23 -11.88 -5.99 6.43
CA PRO A 23 -13.03 -5.13 6.64
C PRO A 23 -12.63 -3.89 7.44
N VAL A 24 -13.03 -2.70 7.00
CA VAL A 24 -12.75 -1.46 7.73
C VAL A 24 -13.66 -1.43 8.97
N ARG A 25 -13.04 -1.61 10.15
CA ARG A 25 -13.71 -1.50 11.46
C ARG A 25 -14.22 -0.07 11.68
N ASN A 26 -15.33 0.09 12.41
CA ASN A 26 -15.92 1.38 12.83
C ASN A 26 -16.69 2.21 11.79
N ARG A 27 -17.17 1.65 10.68
CA ARG A 27 -18.23 2.30 9.87
C ARG A 27 -19.59 1.73 10.28
N ARG A 28 -20.48 2.57 10.81
CA ARG A 28 -21.89 2.23 11.08
C ARG A 28 -22.55 1.79 9.75
N GLY A 29 -23.12 0.59 9.71
CA GLY A 29 -23.75 0.00 8.51
C GLY A 29 -23.15 -1.33 8.07
N ARG A 30 -23.59 -1.86 6.92
CA ARG A 30 -23.11 -3.14 6.36
C ARG A 30 -21.58 -3.07 6.17
N PRO A 31 -20.78 -4.01 6.73
CA PRO A 31 -19.33 -3.97 6.62
C PRO A 31 -18.89 -3.89 5.15
N ARG A 32 -18.32 -2.75 4.75
CA ARG A 32 -17.75 -2.59 3.41
C ARG A 32 -16.41 -3.33 3.38
N ARG A 33 -16.37 -4.43 2.62
CA ARG A 33 -15.16 -5.26 2.47
C ARG A 33 -14.17 -4.72 1.44
N ARG A 34 -14.59 -3.79 0.56
CA ARG A 34 -13.78 -3.30 -0.58
C ARG A 34 -13.82 -1.77 -0.71
N PRO A 35 -12.72 -1.14 -1.13
CA PRO A 35 -12.67 0.31 -1.39
C PRO A 35 -13.47 0.69 -2.66
N ASP A 36 -13.95 1.93 -2.74
CA ASP A 36 -14.65 2.46 -3.91
C ASP A 36 -13.73 2.62 -5.13
N GLN A 37 -12.50 3.07 -4.88
CA GLN A 37 -11.52 3.41 -5.91
C GLN A 37 -10.15 2.87 -5.49
N LEU A 38 -9.37 2.45 -6.50
CA LEU A 38 -7.98 2.04 -6.32
C LEU A 38 -7.10 2.96 -7.15
N PHE A 39 -6.27 3.75 -6.46
CA PHE A 39 -5.24 4.55 -7.12
C PHE A 39 -3.97 3.71 -7.29
N GLY A 40 -3.34 3.83 -8.44
CA GLY A 40 -2.10 3.11 -8.72
C GLY A 40 -1.25 3.81 -9.78
N ASP A 41 0.04 3.52 -9.74
CA ASP A 41 1.01 4.03 -10.69
C ASP A 41 0.74 3.53 -12.12
N ARG A 42 1.20 4.30 -13.10
CA ARG A 42 1.15 3.94 -14.53
C ARG A 42 1.80 2.58 -14.83
N ALA A 43 2.75 2.15 -14.01
CA ALA A 43 3.35 0.82 -14.12
C ALA A 43 2.31 -0.31 -14.04
N TYR A 44 1.19 -0.11 -13.34
CA TYR A 44 0.10 -1.07 -13.19
C TYR A 44 -0.93 -1.04 -14.33
N ASP A 45 -0.75 -0.21 -15.35
CA ASP A 45 -1.64 -0.16 -16.51
C ASP A 45 -1.51 -1.42 -17.38
N HIS A 46 -2.39 -2.39 -17.12
CA HIS A 46 -2.68 -3.51 -18.00
C HIS A 46 -4.17 -3.88 -17.90
N ASP A 47 -4.79 -4.19 -19.04
CA ASP A 47 -6.22 -4.48 -19.10
C ASP A 47 -6.65 -5.68 -18.25
N LYS A 48 -5.75 -6.66 -18.05
CA LYS A 48 -5.99 -7.78 -17.13
C LYS A 48 -6.27 -7.31 -15.70
N TYR A 49 -5.55 -6.29 -15.22
CA TYR A 49 -5.75 -5.75 -13.88
C TYR A 49 -6.97 -4.84 -13.83
N HIS A 50 -7.21 -4.01 -14.85
CA HIS A 50 -8.44 -3.22 -14.93
C HIS A 50 -9.69 -4.10 -14.85
N ARG A 51 -9.73 -5.22 -15.59
CA ARG A 51 -10.82 -6.20 -15.53
C ARG A 51 -10.94 -6.85 -14.16
N ALA A 52 -9.84 -7.33 -13.58
CA ALA A 52 -9.85 -7.97 -12.26
C ALA A 52 -10.29 -7.02 -11.14
N ILE A 53 -9.87 -5.75 -11.17
CA ILE A 53 -10.26 -4.72 -10.19
C ILE A 53 -11.76 -4.40 -10.31
N ARG A 54 -12.25 -4.20 -11.55
CA ARG A 54 -13.69 -3.96 -11.80
C ARG A 54 -14.55 -5.15 -11.41
N GLY A 55 -14.09 -6.38 -11.65
CA GLY A 55 -14.77 -7.61 -11.22
C GLY A 55 -14.93 -7.71 -9.70
N LYS A 56 -14.09 -7.02 -8.92
CA LYS A 56 -14.21 -6.90 -7.47
C LYS A 56 -15.06 -5.70 -7.02
N GLY A 57 -15.71 -4.99 -7.93
CA GLY A 57 -16.53 -3.81 -7.66
C GLY A 57 -15.74 -2.54 -7.35
N ILE A 58 -14.44 -2.51 -7.67
CA ILE A 58 -13.55 -1.39 -7.35
C ILE A 58 -13.30 -0.58 -8.63
N ARG A 59 -13.30 0.75 -8.56
CA ARG A 59 -12.98 1.61 -9.71
C ARG A 59 -11.46 1.82 -9.83
N PRO A 60 -10.79 1.35 -10.90
CA PRO A 60 -9.35 1.59 -11.08
C PRO A 60 -9.10 3.04 -11.51
N ARG A 61 -8.27 3.76 -10.74
CA ARG A 61 -7.71 5.09 -11.02
C ARG A 61 -6.22 4.96 -11.32
N ILE A 62 -5.91 4.32 -12.43
CA ILE A 62 -4.55 4.09 -12.92
C ILE A 62 -4.39 4.88 -14.22
N ALA A 63 -3.32 5.66 -14.32
CA ALA A 63 -3.04 6.43 -15.53
C ALA A 63 -2.64 5.47 -16.67
N ARG A 64 -3.23 5.64 -17.85
CA ARG A 64 -2.85 4.87 -19.03
C ARG A 64 -1.42 5.21 -19.47
N ARG A 65 -0.69 4.22 -19.98
CA ARG A 65 0.62 4.40 -20.62
C ARG A 65 0.45 5.22 -21.90
N GLY A 66 1.44 6.06 -22.19
CA GLY A 66 1.40 6.97 -23.35
C GLY A 66 0.48 8.18 -23.19
N GLN A 67 -0.35 8.25 -22.14
CA GLN A 67 -1.24 9.39 -21.91
C GLN A 67 -0.67 10.38 -20.86
N PRO A 68 -1.07 11.67 -20.96
CA PRO A 68 -0.73 12.68 -19.96
C PRO A 68 -1.10 12.26 -18.54
N HIS A 69 -0.41 12.83 -17.55
CA HIS A 69 -0.67 12.53 -16.14
C HIS A 69 -2.09 13.01 -15.77
N GLY A 70 -2.94 12.10 -15.29
CA GLY A 70 -4.34 12.43 -15.03
C GLY A 70 -5.09 11.50 -14.08
N SER A 71 -4.42 10.54 -13.44
CA SER A 71 -5.09 9.64 -12.47
C SER A 71 -5.42 10.31 -11.14
N GLY A 72 -4.91 11.53 -10.90
CA GLY A 72 -5.01 12.21 -9.59
C GLY A 72 -4.14 11.56 -8.50
N LEU A 73 -3.30 10.59 -8.86
CA LEU A 73 -2.49 9.81 -7.91
C LEU A 73 -1.62 10.71 -7.01
N GLY A 74 -1.00 11.76 -7.56
CA GLY A 74 -0.13 12.67 -6.81
C GLY A 74 -0.82 13.31 -5.59
N MET A 75 -2.11 13.62 -5.68
CA MET A 75 -2.88 14.21 -4.58
C MET A 75 -3.13 13.22 -3.43
N HIS A 76 -3.19 11.93 -3.73
CA HIS A 76 -3.48 10.89 -2.72
C HIS A 76 -2.22 10.17 -2.22
N ARG A 77 -1.14 10.19 -3.01
CA ARG A 77 0.10 9.45 -2.76
C ARG A 77 0.88 9.97 -1.56
N TRP A 78 0.72 11.25 -1.19
CA TRP A 78 1.49 11.86 -0.10
C TRP A 78 1.35 11.11 1.23
N VAL A 79 0.19 10.50 1.51
CA VAL A 79 -0.04 9.75 2.76
C VAL A 79 0.91 8.56 2.83
N ILE A 80 1.03 7.82 1.72
CA ILE A 80 1.90 6.65 1.59
C ILE A 80 3.36 7.08 1.69
N GLU A 81 3.74 8.12 0.95
CA GLU A 81 5.12 8.63 0.93
C GLU A 81 5.55 9.15 2.30
N ARG A 82 4.67 9.85 3.02
CA ARG A 82 4.91 10.31 4.40
C ARG A 82 5.15 9.12 5.33
N THR A 83 4.32 8.09 5.25
CA THR A 83 4.48 6.89 6.07
C THR A 83 5.79 6.16 5.75
N ILE A 84 6.15 6.03 4.47
CA ILE A 84 7.43 5.45 4.04
C ILE A 84 8.61 6.29 4.57
N ALA A 85 8.51 7.62 4.53
CA ALA A 85 9.53 8.51 5.07
C ALA A 85 9.74 8.33 6.58
N TRP A 86 8.68 8.08 7.35
CA TRP A 86 8.80 7.76 8.78
C TRP A 86 9.56 6.45 9.03
N TYR A 87 9.27 5.42 8.24
CA TYR A 87 10.03 4.17 8.31
C TYR A 87 11.51 4.38 7.92
N HIS A 88 11.78 5.09 6.83
CA HIS A 88 13.15 5.38 6.39
C HIS A 88 13.93 6.33 7.33
N GLY A 89 13.26 7.10 8.18
CA GLY A 89 13.89 7.83 9.28
C GLY A 89 14.60 6.89 10.27
N MET A 90 14.17 5.64 10.36
CA MET A 90 14.85 4.60 11.14
C MET A 90 15.90 3.94 10.24
N ARG A 91 17.18 4.25 10.46
CA ARG A 91 18.31 3.89 9.58
C ARG A 91 18.32 2.42 9.11
N ARG A 92 17.92 1.46 9.97
CA ARG A 92 17.85 0.02 9.63
C ARG A 92 16.78 -0.33 8.58
N LEU A 93 15.76 0.50 8.41
CA LEU A 93 14.70 0.34 7.41
C LEU A 93 14.90 1.25 6.18
N ARG A 94 15.88 2.16 6.20
CA ARG A 94 16.22 2.99 5.03
C ARG A 94 16.83 2.15 3.91
N ILE A 95 17.77 1.29 4.28
CA ILE A 95 18.42 0.35 3.38
C ILE A 95 18.26 -1.02 4.02
N ARG A 96 17.74 -1.99 3.27
CA ARG A 96 17.58 -3.35 3.76
C ARG A 96 18.95 -4.05 3.74
N TRP A 97 19.62 -4.06 4.88
CA TRP A 97 20.84 -4.85 5.11
C TRP A 97 20.54 -6.27 5.60
N GLU A 98 19.35 -6.49 6.15
CA GLU A 98 18.98 -7.77 6.74
C GLU A 98 18.80 -8.85 5.66
N ARG A 99 19.64 -9.88 5.72
CA ARG A 99 19.60 -11.04 4.80
C ARG A 99 18.37 -11.91 5.05
N ARG A 100 17.96 -12.03 6.31
CA ARG A 100 16.75 -12.78 6.69
C ARG A 100 15.54 -11.86 6.68
N ASP A 101 14.42 -12.43 6.27
CA ASP A 101 13.13 -11.77 6.19
C ASP A 101 12.46 -11.55 7.55
N ASP A 102 12.52 -12.55 8.43
CA ASP A 102 11.96 -12.47 9.79
C ASP A 102 12.54 -11.31 10.59
N ILE A 103 13.85 -11.06 10.48
CA ILE A 103 14.52 -9.93 11.12
C ILE A 103 14.02 -8.59 10.54
N HIS A 104 13.85 -8.52 9.21
CA HIS A 104 13.33 -7.31 8.58
C HIS A 104 11.86 -7.03 8.98
N GLU A 105 11.03 -8.07 9.03
CA GLU A 105 9.64 -7.95 9.48
C GLU A 105 9.56 -7.53 10.96
N ALA A 106 10.44 -8.04 11.82
CA ALA A 106 10.53 -7.62 13.22
C ALA A 106 10.88 -6.13 13.36
N PHE A 107 11.86 -5.62 12.60
CA PHE A 107 12.19 -4.18 12.60
C PHE A 107 11.04 -3.33 12.09
N LEU A 108 10.33 -3.80 11.06
CA LEU A 108 9.17 -3.11 10.52
C LEU A 108 8.06 -3.01 11.58
N GLY A 109 7.78 -4.10 12.30
CA GLY A 109 6.81 -4.11 13.40
C GLY A 109 7.19 -3.17 14.54
N LEU A 110 8.45 -3.20 14.99
CA LEU A 110 8.96 -2.31 16.03
C LEU A 110 8.85 -0.84 15.61
N ALA A 111 9.19 -0.53 14.36
CA ALA A 111 9.02 0.81 13.81
C ALA A 111 7.56 1.25 13.80
N THR A 112 6.63 0.36 13.40
CA THR A 112 5.19 0.62 13.46
C THR A 112 4.76 0.97 14.88
N CYS A 113 5.16 0.19 15.88
CA CYS A 113 4.84 0.43 17.29
C CYS A 113 5.30 1.83 17.74
N ILE A 114 6.55 2.20 17.44
CA ILE A 114 7.11 3.51 17.80
C ILE A 114 6.33 4.65 17.11
N ILE A 115 6.04 4.52 15.82
CA ILE A 115 5.28 5.52 15.06
C ILE A 115 3.89 5.69 15.67
N THR A 116 3.17 4.59 15.91
CA THR A 116 1.82 4.63 16.49
C THR A 116 1.82 5.21 17.90
N TYR A 117 2.80 4.86 18.74
CA TYR A 117 2.94 5.38 20.10
C TYR A 117 3.14 6.90 20.10
N ARG A 118 4.03 7.41 19.23
CA ARG A 118 4.24 8.85 19.06
C ARG A 118 3.00 9.59 18.58
N HIS A 119 2.15 8.95 17.77
CA HIS A 119 0.88 9.54 17.37
C HIS A 119 -0.12 9.61 18.52
N VAL A 120 -0.24 8.54 19.32
CA VAL A 120 -1.11 8.53 20.51
C VAL A 120 -0.69 9.62 21.48
N LEU A 121 0.61 9.75 21.77
CA LEU A 121 1.14 10.80 22.66
C LEU A 121 0.90 12.23 22.17
N ARG A 122 0.65 12.45 20.88
CA ARG A 122 0.31 13.77 20.35
C ARG A 122 -1.18 14.10 20.42
N LEU A 123 -2.00 13.07 20.62
CA LEU A 123 -3.46 13.18 20.71
C LEU A 123 -3.94 13.29 22.16
N CYS A 124 -3.12 12.85 23.11
CA CYS A 124 -3.30 13.05 24.55
C CYS A 124 -2.57 14.31 25.00
#